data_AF-A0A9X5H782-F1
#
_entry.id   AF-A0A9X5H782-F1
#
_cell.length_a   1.000
_cell.length_b   1.000
_cell.length_c   1.000
_cell.angle_alpha   90.00
_cell.angle_beta   90.00
_cell.angle_gamma   90.00
#
_symmetry.space_group_name_H-M   'P 1'
#
loop_
_entity.id
_entity.type
_entity.pdbx_description
1 polymer ?
#
loop_
_entity_poly.entity_id
_entity_poly.type
_entity_poly.pdbx_seq_one_letter_code
_entity_poly.pdbx_strand_id
1 'polypeptide(L)' 'MRPGSLAIGDHVEYRIGEKIETGYVIFTGGWYDYEYVNIGSRPKLEPGEKSMPIDIEDIIRKIPPL' A
#
# COMPACT_ATOMS: atom_id res chain seq x y z
N MET A 1 -4.61 -7.75 -6.96
CA MET A 1 -4.99 -8.41 -5.67
C MET A 1 -6.51 -8.33 -5.52
N ARG A 2 -7.24 -9.11 -4.69
CA ARG A 2 -8.71 -8.91 -4.61
C ARG A 2 -9.05 -7.59 -3.88
N PRO A 3 -9.95 -6.75 -4.43
CA PRO A 3 -10.56 -5.62 -3.73
C PRO A 3 -10.98 -5.97 -2.31
N GLY A 4 -10.59 -5.15 -1.33
CA GLY A 4 -10.93 -5.35 0.10
C GLY A 4 -10.06 -6.35 0.88
N SER A 5 -9.03 -6.94 0.26
CA SER A 5 -8.12 -7.85 0.98
C SER A 5 -7.02 -7.12 1.78
N LEU A 6 -6.78 -5.84 1.52
CA LEU A 6 -5.80 -5.01 2.23
C LEU A 6 -6.45 -4.24 3.38
N ALA A 7 -5.75 -4.15 4.51
CA ALA A 7 -6.13 -3.37 5.67
C ALA A 7 -5.02 -2.35 5.99
N ILE A 8 -5.41 -1.24 6.61
CA ILE A 8 -4.44 -0.27 7.16
C ILE A 8 -3.55 -0.99 8.17
N GLY A 9 -2.24 -0.79 8.05
CA GLY A 9 -1.19 -1.44 8.83
C GLY A 9 -0.60 -2.69 8.18
N ASP A 10 -1.20 -3.23 7.11
CA ASP A 10 -0.62 -4.36 6.39
C ASP A 10 0.74 -3.99 5.80
N HIS A 11 1.74 -4.83 6.04
CA HIS A 11 3.03 -4.78 5.36
C HIS A 11 2.90 -5.48 4.01
N VAL A 12 3.33 -4.83 2.94
CA VAL A 12 3.14 -5.31 1.57
C VAL A 12 4.40 -5.17 0.73
N GLU A 13 4.53 -6.08 -0.22
CA GLU A 13 5.48 -6.00 -1.33
C GLU A 13 4.74 -5.46 -2.54
N TYR A 14 5.32 -4.47 -3.22
CA TYR A 14 4.67 -3.80 -4.34
C TYR A 14 5.67 -3.35 -5.40
N ARG A 15 5.17 -3.09 -6.60
CA ARG A 15 5.97 -2.63 -7.74
C ARG A 15 5.87 -1.12 -7.93
N ILE A 16 6.99 -0.48 -8.23
CA ILE A 16 7.05 0.91 -8.71
C ILE A 16 7.92 0.92 -9.97
N GLY A 17 7.29 1.02 -11.15
CA GLY A 17 7.99 0.88 -12.41
C GLY A 17 8.68 -0.48 -12.51
N GLU A 18 10.01 -0.49 -12.60
CA GLU A 18 10.82 -1.72 -12.67
C GLU A 18 11.31 -2.23 -11.30
N LYS A 19 11.04 -1.50 -10.21
CA LYS A 19 11.51 -1.83 -8.87
C LYS A 19 10.45 -2.56 -8.06
N ILE A 20 10.91 -3.41 -7.14
CA ILE A 20 10.09 -4.00 -6.09
C ILE A 20 10.52 -3.36 -4.77
N GLU A 21 9.55 -2.85 -4.03
CA GLU A 21 9.74 -2.20 -2.74
C GLU A 21 8.79 -2.81 -1.70
N THR A 22 9.02 -2.47 -0.44
CA THR A 22 8.16 -2.90 0.67
C THR A 22 7.72 -1.70 1.49
N GLY A 23 6.50 -1.74 2.01
CA GLY A 23 5.99 -0.68 2.85
C GLY A 23 4.65 -1.04 3.47
N TYR A 24 4.07 -0.10 4.19
CA TYR A 24 2.85 -0.33 4.95
C TYR A 24 1.67 0.42 4.34
N VAL A 25 0.54 -0.26 4.24
CA VAL A 25 -0.73 0.37 3.85
C VAL A 25 -1.14 1.34 4.96
N ILE A 26 -1.21 2.62 4.65
CA ILE A 26 -1.65 3.66 5.61
C ILE A 26 -3.02 4.22 5.27
N PHE A 27 -3.50 3.99 4.05
CA PHE A 27 -4.81 4.40 3.58
C PHE A 27 -5.23 3.51 2.41
N THR A 28 -6.50 3.15 2.36
CA THR A 28 -7.14 2.47 1.24
C THR A 28 -8.29 3.34 0.76
N GLY A 29 -8.31 3.68 -0.53
CA GLY A 29 -9.39 4.45 -1.13
C GLY A 29 -9.74 3.94 -2.52
N GLY A 30 -10.95 4.22 -2.95
CA GLY A 30 -11.40 3.92 -4.29
C GLY A 30 -12.37 4.97 -4.80
N TRP A 31 -12.30 5.27 -6.09
CA TRP A 31 -13.25 6.11 -6.81
C TRP A 31 -13.72 5.38 -8.06
N TYR A 32 -15.03 5.11 -8.12
CA TYR A 32 -15.67 4.32 -9.18
C TYR A 32 -14.95 2.97 -9.37
N ASP A 33 -14.21 2.83 -10.47
CA ASP A 33 -13.54 1.60 -10.90
C ASP A 33 -12.05 1.57 -10.56
N TYR A 34 -11.53 2.60 -9.90
CA TYR A 34 -10.12 2.71 -9.52
C TYR A 34 -9.94 2.58 -8.01
N GLU A 35 -9.22 1.55 -7.60
CA GLU A 35 -8.78 1.36 -6.22
C GLU A 35 -7.30 1.71 -6.10
N TYR A 36 -6.97 2.52 -5.09
CA TYR A 36 -5.59 2.87 -4.79
C TYR A 36 -5.33 2.75 -3.29
N VAL A 37 -4.07 2.54 -2.95
CA VAL A 37 -3.62 2.54 -1.58
C VAL A 37 -2.48 3.53 -1.42
N ASN A 38 -2.39 4.17 -0.27
CA ASN A 38 -1.19 4.91 0.08
C ASN A 38 -0.26 4.01 0.87
N ILE A 39 1.00 3.96 0.45
CA ILE A 39 2.07 3.26 1.15
C ILE A 39 2.94 4.25 1.90
N GLY A 40 3.15 3.98 3.18
CA GLY A 40 4.11 4.65 4.05
C GLY A 40 5.27 3.74 4.44
N SER A 41 6.31 4.32 5.03
CA SER A 41 7.42 3.57 5.63
C SER A 41 7.07 2.92 6.97
N ARG A 42 5.90 3.27 7.54
CA ARG A 42 5.41 2.79 8.84
C ARG A 42 3.92 2.47 8.77
N PRO A 43 3.39 1.63 9.69
CA PRO A 43 1.97 1.27 9.75
C PRO A 43 1.00 2.44 9.93
N LYS A 44 1.51 3.61 10.33
CA LYS A 44 0.73 4.82 10.57
C LYS A 44 1.53 6.03 10.08
N LEU A 45 0.82 6.98 9.46
CA LEU A 45 1.40 8.23 8.99
C LEU A 45 1.54 9.21 10.16
N GLU A 46 2.78 9.63 10.46
CA GLU A 46 3.05 10.69 11.42
C GLU A 46 3.18 12.06 10.72
N PRO A 47 2.97 13.19 11.43
CA PRO A 47 3.09 14.52 10.85
C PRO A 47 4.45 14.73 10.18
N GLY A 48 4.44 15.11 8.90
CA GLY A 48 5.66 15.33 8.11
C GLY A 48 6.18 14.07 7.40
N GLU A 49 5.60 12.89 7.62
CA GLU A 49 5.93 11.70 6.84
C GLU A 49 5.30 11.76 5.45
N LYS A 50 6.04 11.25 4.48
CA LYS A 50 5.57 11.12 3.09
C LYS A 50 4.93 9.75 2.91
N SER A 51 3.92 9.73 2.06
CA SER A 51 3.36 8.51 1.51
C SER A 51 3.28 8.63 0.01
N MET A 52 3.13 7.49 -0.66
CA MET A 52 2.90 7.47 -2.10
C MET A 52 1.59 6.73 -2.40
N PRO A 53 0.73 7.28 -3.27
CA PRO A 53 -0.38 6.52 -3.83
C PRO A 53 0.17 5.50 -4.82
N ILE A 54 -0.32 4.28 -4.75
CA ILE A 54 -0.08 3.22 -5.72
C ILE A 54 -1.38 2.54 -6.10
N ASP A 55 -1.43 2.00 -7.31
CA ASP A 55 -2.54 1.17 -7.76
C ASP A 55 -2.58 -0.11 -6.92
N ILE A 56 -3.78 -0.57 -6.57
CA ILE A 56 -3.93 -1.83 -5.82
C ILE A 56 -3.41 -3.03 -6.63
N GLU A 57 -3.42 -2.95 -7.96
CA GLU A 57 -2.90 -4.00 -8.83
C GLU A 57 -1.36 -4.09 -8.85
N ASP A 58 -0.68 -3.02 -8.43
CA ASP A 58 0.78 -3.04 -8.24
C ASP A 58 1.21 -3.73 -6.93
N ILE A 59 0.25 -4.05 -6.05
CA ILE A 59 0.51 -4.83 -4.84
C ILE A 59 0.69 -6.30 -5.21
N ILE A 60 1.86 -6.84 -4.90
CA ILE A 60 2.23 -8.22 -5.22
C ILE A 60 1.67 -9.16 -4.16
N ARG A 61 1.96 -8.89 -2.87
CA ARG A 61 1.54 -9.74 -1.74
C ARG A 61 1.65 -9.01 -0.39
N LYS A 62 0.95 -9.56 0.61
CA LYS A 62 1.21 -9.23 2.02
C LYS A 62 2.48 -9.90 2.50
N ILE A 63 3.24 -9.19 3.32
CA ILE A 63 4.43 -9.67 4.00
C ILE A 63 4.05 -9.83 5.49
N PRO A 64 4.40 -10.96 6.14
CA PRO A 64 4.21 -11.09 7.58
C PRO A 64 5.00 -10.00 8.33
N PRO A 65 4.49 -9.50 9.47
CA PRO A 65 5.27 -8.64 10.34
C PRO A 65 6.51 -9.41 10.84
N LEU A 66 7.64 -8.71 10.95
CA LEU A 66 8.85 -9.22 11.60
C LEU A 66 8.65 -9.39 13.11
#